data_AF-A0A564U9V7-F1
#
_entry.id   AF-A0A564U9V7-F1
#
_cell.length_a   1.000
_cell.length_b   1.000
_cell.length_c   1.000
_cell.angle_alpha   90.00
_cell.angle_beta   90.00
_cell.angle_gamma   90.00
#
_symmetry.space_group_name_H-M   'P 1'
#
loop_
_entity.id
_entity.type
_entity.pdbx_description
1 polymer ?
#
loop_
_entity_poly.entity_id
_entity_poly.type
_entity_poly.pdbx_seq_one_letter_code
_entity_poly.pdbx_strand_id
1 'polypeptide(L)' 'MIGINRKDIQAILKAGAKAKGMSTSEFRAEIQATIDNIINSSDIEEQKRFKQYFGNRIPTPEEYIYTITKKTTIKF' A
#
# COMPACT_ATOMS: atom_id res chain seq x y z
N MET A 1 17.65 3.03 -2.50
CA MET A 1 16.58 3.88 -1.94
C MET A 1 15.49 3.99 -3.00
N ILE A 2 14.25 3.63 -2.70
CA ILE A 2 13.15 3.86 -3.64
C ILE A 2 13.02 5.39 -3.74
N GLY A 3 13.14 5.94 -4.94
CA GLY A 3 13.00 7.38 -5.20
C GLY A 3 11.53 7.80 -5.08
N ILE A 4 10.97 7.72 -3.88
CA ILE A 4 9.57 8.06 -3.64
C ILE A 4 9.47 9.54 -3.30
N ASN A 5 8.79 10.29 -4.16
CA ASN A 5 8.49 11.68 -3.91
C ASN A 5 7.35 11.79 -2.89
N ARG A 6 7.62 12.46 -1.76
CA ARG A 6 6.64 12.67 -0.69
C ARG A 6 5.36 13.35 -1.17
N LYS A 7 5.45 14.24 -2.18
CA LYS A 7 4.28 14.91 -2.76
C LYS A 7 3.36 13.94 -3.49
N ASP A 8 3.93 13.00 -4.25
CA ASP A 8 3.17 11.99 -4.99
C ASP A 8 2.47 11.02 -4.03
N ILE A 9 3.14 10.59 -2.95
CA ILE A 9 2.50 9.76 -1.91
C ILE A 9 1.29 10.48 -1.32
N GLN A 10 1.44 11.75 -0.93
CA GLN A 10 0.33 12.51 -0.35
C GLN A 10 -0.82 12.68 -1.34
N ALA A 11 -0.52 12.87 -2.63
CA ALA A 11 -1.53 12.95 -3.68
C ALA A 11 -2.28 11.62 -3.82
N ILE A 12 -1.58 10.49 -3.84
CA ILE A 12 -2.17 9.14 -3.92
C ILE A 12 -3.04 8.86 -2.69
N LEU A 13 -2.55 9.18 -1.49
CA LEU A 13 -3.32 8.98 -0.25
C LEU A 13 -4.59 9.83 -0.23
N LYS A 14 -4.51 11.11 -0.64
CA LYS A 14 -5.69 11.99 -0.74
C LYS A 14 -6.69 11.50 -1.78
N ALA A 15 -6.19 11.06 -2.94
CA ALA A 15 -7.03 10.53 -4.00
C ALA A 15 -7.72 9.22 -3.59
N GLY A 16 -7.00 8.29 -2.97
CA GLY A 16 -7.55 7.03 -2.45
C GLY A 16 -8.58 7.25 -1.35
N ALA A 17 -8.30 8.14 -0.40
CA ALA A 17 -9.24 8.52 0.64
C ALA A 17 -10.52 9.13 0.05
N LYS A 18 -10.40 10.06 -0.91
CA LYS A 18 -11.54 10.67 -1.61
C LYS A 18 -12.35 9.66 -2.41
N ALA A 19 -11.70 8.72 -3.08
CA ALA A 19 -12.37 7.66 -3.86
C ALA A 19 -13.19 6.73 -2.96
N LYS A 20 -12.73 6.49 -1.73
CA LYS A 20 -13.44 5.71 -0.72
C LYS A 20 -14.39 6.52 0.17
N GLY A 21 -14.50 7.84 -0.04
CA GLY A 21 -15.34 8.72 0.76
C GLY A 21 -14.90 8.87 2.23
N MET A 22 -13.63 8.63 2.53
CA MET A 22 -13.07 8.63 3.89
C MET A 22 -11.98 9.68 4.08
N SER A 23 -11.58 9.91 5.33
CA SER A 23 -10.47 10.81 5.65
C SER A 23 -9.11 10.20 5.29
N THR A 24 -8.09 11.03 5.05
CA THR A 24 -6.72 10.53 4.78
C THR A 24 -6.15 9.67 5.90
N SER A 25 -6.52 9.96 7.15
CA SER A 25 -6.11 9.18 8.32
C SER A 25 -6.80 7.82 8.37
N GLU A 26 -8.09 7.76 8.03
CA GLU A 26 -8.84 6.50 7.96
C GLU A 26 -8.31 5.61 6.83
N PHE A 27 -8.03 6.20 5.67
CA PHE A 27 -7.43 5.45 4.56
C PHE A 27 -6.04 4.91 4.91
N ARG A 28 -5.23 5.68 5.65
CA ARG A 28 -3.96 5.18 6.19
C ARG A 28 -4.16 4.03 7.17
N ALA A 29 -5.15 4.11 8.05
CA ALA A 29 -5.47 3.03 8.98
C ALA A 29 -5.97 1.77 8.27
N GLU A 30 -6.78 1.91 7.22
CA GLU A 30 -7.24 0.80 6.39
C GLU A 30 -6.08 0.11 5.66
N ILE A 31 -5.14 0.89 5.11
CA ILE A 31 -3.94 0.33 4.50
C ILE A 31 -3.10 -0.40 5.55
N GLN A 32 -2.91 0.18 6.74
CA GLN A 32 -2.17 -0.47 7.81
C GLN A 32 -2.82 -1.80 8.20
N ALA A 33 -4.14 -1.81 8.39
CA ALA A 33 -4.90 -3.02 8.68
C ALA A 33 -4.79 -4.06 7.55
N THR A 34 -4.68 -3.63 6.29
CA THR A 34 -4.44 -4.53 5.15
C THR A 34 -3.05 -5.17 5.22
N ILE A 35 -2.02 -4.39 5.56
CA ILE A 35 -0.66 -4.90 5.75
C ILE A 35 -0.63 -5.90 6.91
N ASP A 36 -1.23 -5.54 8.05
CA ASP A 36 -1.32 -6.42 9.22
C ASP A 36 -2.11 -7.68 8.90
N ASN A 37 -3.18 -7.59 8.13
CA ASN A 37 -3.92 -8.76 7.65
C ASN A 37 -3.02 -9.65 6.80
N ILE A 38 -2.33 -9.14 5.78
CA ILE A 38 -1.43 -9.94 4.93
C ILE A 38 -0.30 -10.61 5.74
N ILE A 39 0.25 -9.92 6.74
CA ILE A 39 1.32 -10.46 7.60
C ILE A 39 0.79 -11.58 8.51
N ASN A 40 -0.42 -11.43 9.06
CA ASN A 40 -1.05 -12.42 9.94
C ASN A 40 -1.88 -13.47 9.18
N SER A 41 -2.11 -13.27 7.88
CA SER A 41 -2.91 -14.14 7.04
C SER A 41 -2.18 -15.45 6.79
N SER A 42 -2.95 -16.53 6.72
CA SER A 42 -2.44 -17.86 6.32
C SER A 42 -2.32 -18.00 4.80
N ASP A 43 -2.68 -16.97 4.04
CA ASP A 43 -2.67 -17.00 2.58
C ASP A 43 -1.22 -16.90 2.05
N ILE A 44 -0.69 -18.06 1.67
CA ILE A 44 0.70 -18.21 1.21
C ILE A 44 0.94 -17.44 -0.08
N GLU A 45 -0.07 -17.28 -0.95
CA GLU A 45 0.07 -16.55 -2.21
C GLU A 45 0.17 -15.05 -1.97
N GLU A 46 -0.67 -14.49 -1.09
CA GLU A 46 -0.58 -13.09 -0.70
C GLU A 46 0.74 -12.78 0.02
N GLN A 47 1.18 -13.65 0.94
CA GLN A 47 2.48 -13.50 1.59
C GLN A 47 3.64 -13.56 0.60
N LYS A 48 3.60 -14.45 -0.40
CA LYS A 48 4.64 -14.53 -1.43
C LYS A 48 4.67 -13.28 -2.30
N ARG A 49 3.52 -12.80 -2.77
CA ARG A 49 3.42 -11.55 -3.55
C ARG A 49 3.91 -10.36 -2.75
N PHE A 50 3.51 -10.27 -1.49
CA PHE A 50 3.99 -9.24 -0.59
C PHE A 50 5.51 -9.29 -0.41
N LYS A 51 6.08 -10.46 -0.11
CA LYS A 51 7.53 -10.67 -0.02
C LYS A 51 8.25 -10.40 -1.35
N GLN A 52 7.62 -10.63 -2.49
CA GLN A 52 8.19 -10.31 -3.79
C GLN A 52 8.36 -8.79 -3.99
N TYR A 53 7.43 -7.98 -3.47
CA TYR A 53 7.50 -6.51 -3.58
C TYR A 53 8.29 -5.86 -2.46
N PHE A 54 8.16 -6.34 -1.23
CA PHE A 54 8.68 -5.69 -0.02
C PHE A 54 9.80 -6.48 0.69
N GLY A 55 10.09 -7.70 0.24
CA GLY A 55 11.05 -8.60 0.88
C GLY A 55 10.57 -9.05 2.27
N ASN A 56 11.51 -9.16 3.21
CA ASN A 56 11.20 -9.51 4.60
C ASN A 56 10.87 -8.29 5.47
N ARG A 57 10.70 -7.10 4.86
CA ARG A 57 10.43 -5.87 5.60
C ARG A 57 8.93 -5.60 5.64
N ILE A 58 8.51 -4.91 6.70
CA ILE A 58 7.16 -4.37 6.83
C ILE A 58 7.21 -2.94 6.24
N PRO A 59 6.55 -2.70 5.10
CA PRO A 59 6.46 -1.37 4.51
C PRO A 59 5.56 -0.48 5.36
N THR A 60 5.77 0.83 5.28
CA THR A 60 4.79 1.80 5.77
C THR A 60 3.54 1.84 4.87
N PRO A 61 2.37 2.32 5.36
CA PRO A 61 1.20 2.50 4.51
C PRO A 61 1.47 3.34 3.25
N GLU A 62 2.39 4.29 3.37
CA GLU A 62 2.87 5.17 2.29
C GLU A 62 3.67 4.41 1.22
N GLU A 63 4.62 3.57 1.65
CA GLU A 63 5.40 2.74 0.73
C GLU A 63 4.55 1.65 0.10
N TYR A 64 3.62 1.07 0.86
CA TYR A 64 2.69 0.07 0.38
C TYR A 64 1.86 0.67 -0.76
N ILE A 65 1.08 1.73 -0.48
CA ILE A 65 0.18 2.33 -1.49
C ILE A 65 0.94 2.80 -2.73
N TYR A 66 2.14 3.37 -2.58
CA TYR A 66 2.97 3.78 -3.71
C TYR A 66 3.40 2.59 -4.57
N THR A 67 3.82 1.50 -3.95
CA THR A 67 4.30 0.30 -4.65
C THR A 67 3.15 -0.41 -5.36
N ILE A 68 2.03 -0.65 -4.68
CA ILE A 68 0.86 -1.25 -5.32
C ILE A 68 0.27 -0.35 -6.39
N THR A 69 0.16 0.98 -6.24
CA THR A 69 -0.34 1.85 -7.33
C THR A 69 0.59 1.89 -8.54
N LYS A 70 1.92 1.95 -8.34
CA LYS A 70 2.91 1.92 -9.45
C LYS A 70 3.02 0.54 -10.13
N LYS A 71 2.85 -0.55 -9.39
CA LYS A 71 2.95 -1.92 -9.92
C LYS A 71 1.61 -2.45 -10.45
N THR A 72 0.49 -1.94 -9.94
CA THR A 72 -0.88 -2.25 -10.39
C THR A 72 -1.35 -1.28 -11.48
N THR A 73 -0.51 -0.38 -11.99
CA THR A 73 -0.60 0.11 -13.39
C THR A 73 -0.32 -1.05 -14.37
N ILE A 74 -1.10 -2.12 -14.22
CA ILE A 74 -1.35 -3.16 -15.20
C ILE A 74 -2.39 -2.53 -16.12
N LYS A 75 -2.04 -2.42 -17.40
CA LYS A 75 -2.85 -1.83 -18.47
C LYS A 75 -4.29 -2.36 -18.38
N PHE A 76 -5.25 -1.43 -18.30
CA PHE A 76 -6.62 -1.72 -18.73
C PHE A 76 -6.64 -1.99 -20.24
#